data_AF-H0EL47-F1
#
_entry.id   AF-H0EL47-F1
#
_cell.length_a   1.000
_cell.length_b   1.000
_cell.length_c   1.000
_cell.angle_alpha   90.00
_cell.angle_beta   90.00
_cell.angle_gamma   90.00
#
_symmetry.space_group_name_H-M   'P 1'
#
loop_
_entity.id
_entity.type
_entity.pdbx_description
1 polymer ?
#
loop_
_entity_poly.entity_id
_entity_poly.type
_entity_poly.pdbx_seq_one_letter_code
_entity_poly.pdbx_strand_id
1 'polypeptide(L)'
;MGYADARRGVMGYYDLAREARITLGTLKKNLNTLTSDDEVEKRELTAEITIWEERLDNLGVRVASALIEMEDLEGAARHLKTLEPNPGADGSLRLEAQKALLYLCLGDVDAARACISSASETTPLANETKVIQALAEIADAEYGASAVIWECLIAGDEDGQSAVDEGETAMYRQNLAVCYLYLGRMDDM
;
A
#
# COMPACT_ATOMS: atom_id res chain seq x y z
N MET A 1 16.53 18.42 7.66
CA MET A 1 15.32 19.28 7.69
C MET A 1 14.13 18.33 7.81
N GLY A 2 13.55 18.07 8.99
CA GLY A 2 12.60 16.93 9.09
C GLY A 2 11.51 16.99 10.15
N TYR A 3 11.72 17.60 11.31
CA TYR A 3 10.74 17.47 12.40
C TYR A 3 9.55 18.46 12.31
N ALA A 4 9.78 19.65 11.76
CA ALA A 4 8.74 20.69 11.67
C ALA A 4 7.77 20.47 10.51
N ASP A 5 8.14 19.66 9.51
CA ASP A 5 7.38 19.48 8.27
C ASP A 5 6.32 18.38 8.42
N ALA A 6 6.68 17.24 9.04
CA ALA A 6 5.73 16.16 9.31
C ALA A 6 4.53 16.64 10.14
N ARG A 7 4.75 17.47 11.18
CA ARG A 7 3.67 18.01 12.04
C ARG A 7 2.74 18.96 11.30
N ARG A 8 3.27 19.78 10.39
CA ARG A 8 2.45 20.63 9.52
C ARG A 8 1.72 19.80 8.46
N GLY A 9 2.36 18.76 7.95
CA GLY A 9 1.78 17.79 7.03
C GLY A 9 0.56 17.10 7.65
N VAL A 10 0.67 16.59 8.88
CA VAL A 10 -0.45 15.89 9.55
C VAL A 10 -1.66 16.78 9.76
N MET A 11 -1.52 18.02 10.26
CA MET A 11 -2.67 18.93 10.36
C MET A 11 -3.28 19.20 8.99
N GLY A 12 -2.45 19.48 7.98
CA GLY A 12 -2.91 19.71 6.61
C GLY A 12 -3.66 18.49 6.03
N TYR A 13 -3.17 17.28 6.27
CA TYR A 13 -3.82 16.06 5.84
C TYR A 13 -5.14 15.80 6.57
N TYR A 14 -5.24 16.09 7.87
CA TYR A 14 -6.51 15.98 8.59
C TYR A 14 -7.55 16.98 8.10
N ASP A 15 -7.15 18.23 7.82
CA ASP A 15 -8.05 19.24 7.27
C ASP A 15 -8.52 18.86 5.87
N LEU A 16 -7.60 18.42 4.99
CA LEU A 16 -7.93 17.91 3.65
C LEU A 16 -8.83 16.68 3.71
N ALA A 17 -8.55 15.73 4.62
CA ALA A 17 -9.37 14.54 4.78
C ALA A 17 -10.75 14.87 5.35
N ARG A 18 -10.86 15.90 6.21
CA ARG A 18 -12.14 16.39 6.69
C ARG A 18 -12.94 17.03 5.56
N GLU A 19 -12.32 17.88 4.76
CA GLU A 19 -12.95 18.49 3.59
C GLU A 19 -13.43 17.43 2.60
N ALA A 20 -12.57 16.46 2.27
CA ALA A 20 -12.91 15.33 1.40
C ALA A 20 -14.10 14.51 1.93
N ARG A 21 -14.18 14.24 3.24
CA ARG A 21 -15.34 13.54 3.82
C ARG A 21 -16.63 14.36 3.73
N ILE A 22 -16.55 15.68 3.89
CA ILE A 22 -17.71 16.57 3.75
C ILE A 22 -18.19 16.59 2.29
N THR A 23 -17.29 16.75 1.32
CA THR A 23 -17.64 16.75 -0.10
C THR A 23 -18.25 15.40 -0.51
N LEU A 24 -17.64 14.29 -0.11
CA LEU A 24 -18.16 12.94 -0.35
C LEU A 24 -19.56 12.76 0.27
N GLY A 25 -19.76 13.27 1.49
CA GLY A 25 -21.07 13.28 2.14
C GLY A 25 -22.13 14.10 1.38
N THR A 26 -21.74 15.21 0.75
CA THR A 26 -22.65 15.99 -0.11
C THR A 26 -22.95 15.28 -1.42
N LEU A 27 -21.96 14.68 -2.08
CA LEU A 27 -22.14 13.95 -3.33
C LEU A 27 -23.04 12.73 -3.14
N LYS A 28 -22.83 11.94 -2.08
CA LYS A 28 -23.69 10.80 -1.74
C LYS A 28 -25.13 11.22 -1.43
N LYS A 29 -25.34 12.38 -0.80
CA LYS A 29 -26.69 12.93 -0.57
C LYS A 29 -27.37 13.31 -1.88
N ASN A 30 -26.64 13.99 -2.77
CA ASN A 30 -27.15 14.38 -4.08
C ASN A 30 -27.50 13.14 -4.92
N LEU A 31 -26.65 12.11 -4.89
CA LEU A 31 -26.92 10.83 -5.56
C LEU A 31 -28.23 10.19 -5.07
N ASN A 32 -28.49 10.23 -3.76
CA ASN A 32 -29.72 9.68 -3.18
C ASN A 32 -30.99 10.49 -3.51
N THR A 33 -30.85 11.74 -3.96
CA THR A 33 -32.00 12.57 -4.38
C THR A 33 -32.38 12.37 -5.84
N LEU A 34 -31.53 11.73 -6.65
CA LEU A 34 -31.77 11.51 -8.08
C LEU A 34 -32.75 10.37 -8.32
N THR A 35 -33.56 10.52 -9.37
CA THR A 35 -34.59 9.55 -9.76
C THR A 35 -34.10 8.62 -10.86
N SER A 36 -34.89 7.61 -11.25
CA SER A 36 -34.54 6.69 -12.34
C SER A 36 -34.39 7.36 -13.71
N ASP A 37 -34.85 8.60 -13.86
CA ASP A 37 -34.77 9.32 -15.13
C ASP A 37 -33.43 10.05 -15.31
N ASP A 38 -32.66 10.18 -14.22
CA ASP A 38 -31.41 10.96 -14.15
C ASP A 38 -30.15 10.08 -14.29
N GLU A 39 -30.19 9.05 -15.15
CA GLU A 39 -29.12 8.04 -15.24
C GLU A 39 -27.75 8.63 -15.65
N VAL A 40 -27.73 9.71 -16.44
CA VAL A 40 -26.49 10.41 -16.80
C VAL A 40 -25.88 11.12 -15.59
N GLU A 41 -26.68 11.87 -14.84
CA GLU A 41 -26.24 12.61 -13.67
C GLU A 41 -25.82 11.66 -12.53
N LYS A 42 -26.53 10.54 -12.37
CA LYS A 42 -26.10 9.47 -11.45
C LYS A 42 -24.73 8.94 -11.81
N ARG A 43 -24.48 8.66 -13.10
CA ARG A 43 -23.17 8.15 -13.54
C ARG A 43 -22.06 9.16 -13.24
N GLU A 44 -22.28 10.44 -13.55
CA GLU A 44 -21.32 11.51 -13.27
C GLU A 44 -21.02 11.64 -11.77
N LEU A 45 -22.06 11.68 -10.92
CA LEU A 45 -21.89 11.72 -9.47
C LEU A 45 -21.19 10.47 -8.92
N THR A 46 -21.51 9.27 -9.44
CA THR A 46 -20.81 8.05 -9.02
C THR A 46 -19.33 8.08 -9.37
N ALA A 47 -18.97 8.58 -10.55
CA ALA A 47 -17.57 8.75 -10.96
C ALA A 47 -16.86 9.81 -10.09
N GLU A 48 -17.55 10.88 -9.71
CA GLU A 48 -16.98 11.87 -8.80
C GLU A 48 -16.77 11.29 -7.40
N ILE A 49 -17.75 10.51 -6.89
CA ILE A 49 -17.63 9.81 -5.60
C ILE A 49 -16.43 8.88 -5.59
N THR A 50 -16.22 8.08 -6.65
CA THR A 50 -15.06 7.18 -6.72
C THR A 50 -13.74 7.94 -6.67
N ILE A 51 -13.64 9.09 -7.35
CA ILE A 51 -12.43 9.93 -7.30
C ILE A 51 -12.19 10.48 -5.89
N TRP A 52 -13.24 10.91 -5.18
CA TRP A 52 -13.10 11.40 -3.81
C TRP A 52 -12.79 10.29 -2.80
N GLU A 53 -13.29 9.08 -3.02
CA GLU A 53 -12.92 7.89 -2.24
C GLU A 53 -11.43 7.56 -2.42
N GLU A 54 -10.93 7.50 -3.66
CA GLU A 54 -9.50 7.28 -3.91
C GLU A 54 -8.62 8.35 -3.28
N ARG A 55 -9.03 9.63 -3.33
CA ARG A 55 -8.31 10.72 -2.68
C ARG A 55 -8.27 10.56 -1.16
N LEU A 56 -9.37 10.11 -0.57
CA LEU A 56 -9.45 9.88 0.87
C LEU A 56 -8.54 8.73 1.30
N ASP A 57 -8.47 7.67 0.51
CA ASP A 57 -7.57 6.53 0.73
C ASP A 57 -6.09 6.98 0.67
N ASN A 58 -5.71 7.73 -0.36
CA ASN A 58 -4.37 8.30 -0.48
C ASN A 58 -4.01 9.22 0.70
N LEU A 59 -4.96 10.04 1.16
CA LEU A 59 -4.77 10.88 2.35
C LEU A 59 -4.58 10.02 3.61
N GLY A 60 -5.34 8.94 3.75
CA GLY A 60 -5.21 7.98 4.84
C GLY A 60 -3.82 7.36 4.93
N VAL A 61 -3.29 6.89 3.80
CA VAL A 61 -1.93 6.35 3.73
C VAL A 61 -0.89 7.39 4.16
N ARG A 62 -1.02 8.64 3.68
CA ARG A 62 -0.11 9.74 4.06
C ARG A 62 -0.18 10.11 5.54
N VAL A 63 -1.38 10.08 6.13
CA VAL A 63 -1.55 10.29 7.58
C VAL A 63 -0.87 9.18 8.35
N ALA A 64 -1.06 7.91 7.97
CA ALA A 64 -0.38 6.79 8.61
C ALA A 64 1.15 6.90 8.51
N SER A 65 1.69 7.23 7.33
CA SER A 65 3.14 7.46 7.15
C SER A 65 3.66 8.59 8.05
N ALA A 66 2.94 9.71 8.13
CA ALA A 66 3.36 10.83 8.94
C ALA A 66 3.24 10.56 10.45
N LEU A 67 2.31 9.70 10.88
CA LEU A 67 2.24 9.21 12.26
C LEU A 67 3.45 8.31 12.59
N ILE A 68 3.88 7.45 11.67
CA ILE A 68 5.11 6.64 11.79
C ILE A 68 6.34 7.55 11.91
N GLU A 69 6.46 8.58 11.07
CA GLU A 69 7.56 9.56 11.14
C GLU A 69 7.60 10.33 12.46
N MET A 70 6.45 10.47 13.14
CA MET A 70 6.35 11.08 14.47
C MET A 70 6.58 10.11 15.62
N GLU A 71 6.88 8.84 15.34
CA GLU A 71 6.99 7.75 16.30
C GLU A 71 5.67 7.47 17.06
N ASP A 72 4.52 7.97 16.56
CA ASP A 72 3.19 7.63 17.06
C ASP A 72 2.69 6.32 16.41
N LEU A 73 3.37 5.23 16.77
CA LEU A 73 3.12 3.90 16.19
C LEU A 73 1.73 3.36 16.55
N GLU A 74 1.24 3.65 17.76
CA GLU A 74 -0.10 3.25 18.20
C GLU A 74 -1.19 4.01 17.41
N GLY A 75 -1.01 5.32 17.22
CA GLY A 75 -1.88 6.15 16.39
C GLY A 75 -1.89 5.66 14.94
N ALA A 76 -0.72 5.36 14.37
CA ALA A 76 -0.60 4.82 13.02
C ALA A 76 -1.33 3.48 12.87
N ALA A 77 -1.09 2.52 13.76
CA ALA A 77 -1.73 1.21 13.73
C ALA A 77 -3.26 1.32 13.83
N ARG A 78 -3.77 2.17 14.74
CA ARG A 78 -5.20 2.43 14.87
C ARG A 78 -5.77 3.09 13.61
N HIS A 79 -5.03 4.01 12.99
CA HIS A 79 -5.47 4.66 11.76
C HIS A 79 -5.53 3.68 10.58
N LEU A 80 -4.51 2.84 10.41
CA LEU A 80 -4.47 1.81 9.36
C LEU A 80 -5.65 0.82 9.45
N LYS A 81 -6.07 0.47 10.67
CA LYS A 81 -7.26 -0.37 10.91
C LYS A 81 -8.56 0.27 10.43
N THR A 82 -8.63 1.60 10.40
CA THR A 82 -9.81 2.33 9.91
C THR A 82 -9.84 2.53 8.40
N LEU A 83 -8.73 2.26 7.70
CA LEU A 83 -8.66 2.34 6.25
C LEU A 83 -9.17 1.02 5.67
N GLU A 84 -10.46 0.97 5.33
CA GLU A 84 -11.07 -0.17 4.67
C GLU A 84 -11.06 0.05 3.15
N PRO A 85 -10.35 -0.79 2.38
CA PRO A 85 -10.39 -0.70 0.92
C PRO A 85 -11.81 -0.98 0.43
N ASN A 86 -12.30 -0.18 -0.51
CA ASN A 86 -13.62 -0.38 -1.08
C ASN A 86 -13.59 -1.60 -2.02
N PRO A 87 -14.32 -2.69 -1.71
CA PRO A 87 -14.25 -3.92 -2.49
C PRO A 87 -14.74 -3.68 -3.92
N GLY A 88 -13.84 -3.87 -4.89
CA GLY A 88 -14.12 -3.71 -6.32
C GLY A 88 -13.70 -2.36 -6.91
N ALA A 89 -13.11 -1.46 -6.12
CA ALA A 89 -12.42 -0.29 -6.67
C ALA A 89 -11.07 -0.69 -7.28
N ASP A 90 -10.71 -0.11 -8.42
CA ASP A 90 -9.47 -0.40 -9.15
C ASP A 90 -8.22 -0.14 -8.28
N GLY A 91 -8.31 0.84 -7.37
CA GLY A 91 -7.26 1.17 -6.39
C GLY A 91 -7.21 0.28 -5.13
N SER A 92 -8.15 -0.65 -4.93
CA SER A 92 -8.28 -1.45 -3.70
C SER A 92 -7.02 -2.26 -3.41
N LEU A 93 -6.51 -2.99 -4.41
CA LEU A 93 -5.31 -3.81 -4.25
C LEU A 93 -4.06 -2.96 -3.97
N ARG A 94 -3.99 -1.77 -4.58
CA ARG A 94 -2.88 -0.84 -4.36
C ARG A 94 -2.90 -0.28 -2.94
N LEU A 95 -4.08 0.06 -2.43
CA LEU A 95 -4.24 0.50 -1.04
C LEU A 95 -3.86 -0.62 -0.06
N GLU A 96 -4.25 -1.86 -0.34
CA GLU A 96 -3.86 -3.03 0.46
C GLU A 96 -2.35 -3.23 0.49
N ALA A 97 -1.67 -3.14 -0.66
CA ALA A 97 -0.21 -3.21 -0.74
C ALA A 97 0.48 -2.09 0.06
N GLN A 98 -0.03 -0.85 -0.04
CA GLN A 98 0.48 0.28 0.75
C GLN A 98 0.28 0.08 2.26
N LYS A 99 -0.90 -0.41 2.67
CA LYS A 99 -1.17 -0.76 4.06
C LYS A 99 -0.22 -1.84 4.56
N ALA A 100 0.06 -2.86 3.74
CA ALA A 100 0.95 -3.95 4.10
C ALA A 100 2.37 -3.43 4.39
N LEU A 101 2.91 -2.57 3.53
CA LEU A 101 4.22 -1.95 3.75
C LEU A 101 4.26 -1.12 5.04
N LEU A 102 3.19 -0.36 5.34
CA LEU A 102 3.12 0.42 6.58
C LEU A 102 3.01 -0.48 7.82
N TYR A 103 2.31 -1.61 7.74
CA TYR A 103 2.30 -2.61 8.82
C TYR A 103 3.67 -3.25 9.03
N LEU A 104 4.44 -3.52 7.96
CA LEU A 104 5.83 -3.96 8.09
C LEU A 104 6.70 -2.90 8.78
N CYS A 105 6.52 -1.61 8.48
CA CYS A 105 7.21 -0.53 9.19
C CYS A 105 6.86 -0.48 10.69
N LEU A 106 5.66 -0.90 11.07
CA LEU A 106 5.22 -1.01 12.46
C LEU A 106 5.69 -2.30 13.14
N GLY A 107 6.23 -3.26 12.39
CA GLY A 107 6.58 -4.61 12.87
C GLY A 107 5.38 -5.57 12.99
N ASP A 108 4.21 -5.20 12.47
CA ASP A 108 3.02 -6.06 12.46
C ASP A 108 2.99 -6.91 11.18
N VAL A 109 3.79 -7.98 11.19
CA VAL A 109 3.97 -8.88 10.03
C VAL A 109 2.67 -9.62 9.68
N ASP A 110 1.89 -10.01 10.69
CA ASP A 110 0.62 -10.71 10.51
C ASP A 110 -0.40 -9.82 9.77
N ALA A 111 -0.54 -8.55 10.17
CA ALA A 111 -1.42 -7.62 9.49
C ALA A 111 -0.95 -7.32 8.06
N ALA A 112 0.36 -7.27 7.82
CA ALA A 112 0.91 -7.10 6.48
C ALA A 112 0.55 -8.27 5.56
N ARG A 113 0.75 -9.52 6.02
CA ARG A 113 0.38 -10.73 5.27
C ARG A 113 -1.13 -10.80 5.01
N ALA A 114 -1.95 -10.40 5.98
CA ALA A 114 -3.41 -10.34 5.81
C ALA A 114 -3.81 -9.41 4.66
N CYS A 115 -3.13 -8.26 4.49
CA CYS A 115 -3.43 -7.30 3.42
C CYS A 115 -3.18 -7.87 2.02
N ILE A 116 -2.17 -8.74 1.85
CA ILE A 116 -1.83 -9.31 0.53
C ILE A 116 -2.45 -10.68 0.27
N SER A 117 -3.17 -11.26 1.23
CA SER A 117 -3.78 -12.59 1.10
C SER A 117 -4.85 -12.71 0.00
N SER A 118 -5.44 -11.58 -0.39
CA SER A 118 -6.43 -11.45 -1.46
C SER A 118 -5.81 -11.39 -2.86
N ALA A 119 -4.51 -11.09 -2.97
CA ALA A 119 -3.83 -10.85 -4.24
C ALA A 119 -3.43 -12.18 -4.90
N SER A 120 -3.95 -12.42 -6.10
CA SER A 120 -3.58 -13.55 -6.96
C SER A 120 -2.29 -13.25 -7.75
N GLU A 121 -1.55 -14.29 -8.14
CA GLU A 121 -0.40 -14.19 -9.05
C GLU A 121 -0.75 -13.63 -10.44
N THR A 122 -2.04 -13.57 -10.78
CA THR A 122 -2.56 -13.00 -12.02
C THR A 122 -2.91 -11.51 -11.89
N THR A 123 -2.76 -10.91 -10.72
CA THR A 123 -3.06 -9.50 -10.51
C THR A 123 -1.92 -8.64 -11.06
N PRO A 124 -2.20 -7.41 -11.51
CA PRO A 124 -1.16 -6.48 -11.96
C PRO A 124 -0.14 -6.12 -10.86
N LEU A 125 -0.43 -6.44 -9.59
CA LEU A 125 0.42 -6.19 -8.42
C LEU A 125 1.11 -7.47 -7.91
N ALA A 126 1.26 -8.48 -8.76
CA ALA A 126 1.85 -9.76 -8.37
C ALA A 126 3.30 -9.61 -7.87
N ASN A 127 4.09 -8.72 -8.49
CA ASN A 127 5.47 -8.47 -8.07
C ASN A 127 5.52 -7.74 -6.74
N GLU A 128 4.72 -6.68 -6.56
CA GLU A 128 4.61 -5.94 -5.30
C GLU A 128 4.17 -6.85 -4.15
N THR A 129 3.24 -7.78 -4.42
CA THR A 129 2.82 -8.79 -3.45
C THR A 129 3.97 -9.71 -3.04
N LYS A 130 4.77 -10.19 -4.01
CA LYS A 130 5.97 -10.99 -3.75
C LYS A 130 7.03 -10.21 -2.97
N VAL A 131 7.21 -8.93 -3.27
CA VAL A 131 8.11 -8.03 -2.53
C VAL A 131 7.68 -7.93 -1.07
N ILE A 132 6.40 -7.66 -0.81
CA ILE A 132 5.85 -7.58 0.55
C ILE A 132 6.01 -8.92 1.28
N GLN A 133 5.74 -10.03 0.60
CA GLN A 133 5.92 -11.37 1.16
C GLN A 133 7.38 -11.62 1.53
N ALA A 134 8.35 -11.31 0.66
CA ALA A 134 9.77 -11.50 0.95
C ALA A 134 10.23 -10.65 2.14
N LEU A 135 9.78 -9.39 2.21
CA LEU A 135 10.07 -8.52 3.37
C LEU A 135 9.45 -9.06 4.66
N ALA A 136 8.26 -9.67 4.61
CA ALA A 136 7.66 -10.33 5.75
C ALA A 136 8.48 -11.53 6.22
N GLU A 137 9.00 -12.36 5.31
CA GLU A 137 9.90 -13.47 5.67
C GLU A 137 11.20 -12.97 6.32
N ILE A 138 11.78 -11.87 5.82
CA ILE A 138 12.96 -11.24 6.44
C ILE A 138 12.65 -10.77 7.86
N ALA A 139 11.47 -10.20 8.09
CA ALA A 139 11.03 -9.74 9.41
C ALA A 139 10.89 -10.89 10.41
N ASP A 140 10.47 -12.07 9.94
CA ASP A 140 10.39 -13.31 10.72
C ASP A 140 11.73 -14.06 10.84
N ALA A 141 12.82 -13.50 10.31
CA ALA A 141 14.15 -14.12 10.21
C ALA A 141 14.21 -15.41 9.35
N GLU A 142 13.21 -15.60 8.47
CA GLU A 142 13.14 -16.69 7.50
C GLU A 142 13.89 -16.33 6.20
N TYR A 143 15.19 -16.04 6.32
CA TYR A 143 16.03 -15.57 5.21
C TYR A 143 16.11 -16.56 4.04
N GLY A 144 15.99 -17.86 4.32
CA GLY A 144 15.98 -18.90 3.28
C GLY A 144 14.74 -18.82 2.39
N ALA A 145 13.56 -18.67 3.00
CA ALA A 145 12.31 -18.50 2.26
C ALA A 145 12.32 -17.18 1.47
N SER A 146 12.81 -16.10 2.09
CA SER A 146 12.93 -14.81 1.41
C SER A 146 13.87 -14.85 0.20
N ALA A 147 15.02 -15.53 0.30
CA ALA A 147 15.99 -15.60 -0.79
C ALA A 147 15.39 -16.19 -2.07
N VAL A 148 14.61 -17.27 -1.93
CA VAL A 148 13.91 -17.91 -3.06
C VAL A 148 12.97 -16.93 -3.75
N ILE A 149 12.25 -16.10 -2.99
CA ILE A 149 11.32 -15.12 -3.57
C ILE A 149 12.08 -14.04 -4.36
N TRP A 150 13.19 -13.53 -3.81
CA TRP A 150 14.03 -12.55 -4.52
C TRP A 150 14.66 -13.11 -5.80
N GLU A 151 15.15 -14.35 -5.76
CA GLU A 151 15.65 -15.05 -6.95
C GLU A 151 14.57 -15.17 -8.03
N CYS A 152 13.35 -15.56 -7.65
CA CYS A 152 12.23 -15.63 -8.59
C CYS A 152 11.85 -14.27 -9.19
N LEU A 153 11.91 -13.19 -8.39
CA LEU A 153 11.65 -11.83 -8.88
C LEU A 153 12.70 -11.36 -9.89
N ILE A 154 13.97 -11.68 -9.65
CA ILE A 154 15.08 -11.35 -10.57
C ILE A 154 14.99 -12.18 -11.85
N ALA A 155 14.72 -13.48 -11.76
CA ALA A 155 14.60 -14.36 -12.92
C ALA A 155 13.44 -13.95 -13.85
N GLY A 156 12.29 -13.54 -13.27
CA GLY A 156 11.13 -13.08 -14.05
C GLY A 156 11.36 -11.77 -14.82
N ASP A 157 12.30 -10.94 -14.38
CA ASP A 157 12.76 -9.74 -15.10
C ASP A 157 13.65 -10.13 -16.29
N GLU A 158 14.62 -11.04 -16.07
CA GLU A 158 15.55 -11.51 -17.11
C GLU A 158 14.86 -12.26 -18.27
N ASP A 159 13.76 -12.95 -18.00
CA ASP A 159 12.94 -13.65 -19.01
C ASP A 159 12.07 -12.70 -19.86
N GLY A 160 12.14 -11.38 -19.64
CA GLY A 160 11.37 -10.37 -20.38
C GLY A 160 9.86 -10.45 -20.15
N GLN A 161 9.44 -11.12 -19.07
CA GLN A 161 8.04 -11.30 -18.67
C GLN A 161 7.48 -10.12 -17.88
N SER A 162 8.35 -9.23 -17.39
CA SER A 162 7.97 -7.99 -16.75
C SER A 162 8.95 -6.90 -17.15
N ALA A 163 8.46 -5.70 -17.48
CA ALA A 163 9.31 -4.53 -17.69
C ALA A 163 9.62 -3.93 -16.33
N VAL A 164 10.49 -4.60 -15.56
CA VAL A 164 10.93 -4.11 -14.24
C VAL A 164 11.93 -2.99 -14.45
N ASP A 165 11.83 -1.92 -13.68
CA ASP A 165 12.80 -0.82 -13.74
C ASP A 165 14.17 -1.28 -13.21
N GLU A 166 15.26 -0.76 -13.76
CA GLU A 166 16.63 -1.10 -13.29
C GLU A 166 16.79 -0.84 -11.78
N GLY A 167 16.08 0.17 -11.25
CA GLY A 167 16.05 0.49 -9.83
C GLY A 167 15.40 -0.60 -8.97
N GLU A 168 14.33 -1.21 -9.44
CA GLU A 168 13.64 -2.30 -8.73
C GLU A 168 14.49 -3.58 -8.71
N THR A 169 15.10 -3.93 -9.85
CA THR A 169 15.99 -5.09 -9.92
C THR A 169 17.24 -4.91 -9.05
N ALA A 170 17.78 -3.69 -8.95
CA ALA A 170 18.85 -3.38 -8.01
C ALA A 170 18.43 -3.57 -6.55
N MET A 171 17.20 -3.15 -6.20
CA MET A 171 16.64 -3.37 -4.86
C MET A 171 16.46 -4.86 -4.55
N TYR A 172 15.98 -5.68 -5.49
CA TYR A 172 15.84 -7.12 -5.30
C TYR A 172 17.19 -7.78 -5.01
N ARG A 173 18.22 -7.45 -5.80
CA ARG A 173 19.59 -7.96 -5.60
C ARG A 173 20.17 -7.56 -4.25
N GLN A 174 19.93 -6.33 -3.81
CA GLN A 174 20.39 -5.87 -2.50
C GLN A 174 19.74 -6.66 -1.35
N ASN A 175 18.43 -6.90 -1.41
CA ASN A 175 17.74 -7.69 -0.37
C ASN A 175 18.14 -9.16 -0.41
N LEU A 176 18.38 -9.74 -1.60
CA LEU A 176 18.93 -11.09 -1.73
C LEU A 176 20.32 -11.21 -1.08
N ALA A 177 21.21 -10.25 -1.33
CA ALA A 177 22.54 -10.22 -0.72
C ALA A 177 22.44 -10.17 0.82
N VAL A 178 21.49 -9.41 1.38
CA VAL A 178 21.23 -9.40 2.83
C VAL A 178 20.81 -10.80 3.32
N CYS A 179 19.93 -11.49 2.58
CA CYS A 179 19.55 -12.86 2.94
C CYS A 179 20.76 -13.81 2.94
N TYR A 180 21.62 -13.75 1.93
CA TYR A 180 22.85 -14.55 1.86
C TYR A 180 23.85 -14.24 2.96
N LEU A 181 23.96 -12.98 3.37
CA LEU A 181 24.77 -12.58 4.52
C LEU A 181 24.31 -13.33 5.79
N TYR A 182 23.02 -13.32 6.09
CA TYR A 182 22.46 -13.99 7.27
C TYR A 182 22.51 -15.51 7.18
N LEU A 183 22.48 -16.08 5.98
CA LEU A 183 22.65 -17.52 5.74
C LEU A 183 24.12 -17.97 5.74
N GLY A 184 25.08 -17.04 5.77
CA GLY A 184 26.51 -17.34 5.67
C GLY A 184 26.95 -17.80 4.27
N ARG A 185 26.16 -17.53 3.23
CA ARG A 185 26.40 -17.90 1.83
C ARG A 185 27.08 -16.76 1.06
N MET A 186 28.20 -16.25 1.59
CA MET A 186 28.88 -15.09 0.99
C MET A 186 29.47 -15.36 -0.41
N ASP A 187 29.69 -16.62 -0.77
CA ASP A 187 30.16 -17.01 -2.10
C ASP A 187 29.06 -16.91 -3.18
N ASP A 188 27.80 -16.79 -2.78
CA ASP A 188 26.62 -16.72 -3.66
C ASP A 188 26.12 -15.27 -3.87
N MET A 189 26.77 -14.26 -3.26
CA MET A 189 26.52 -12.81 -3.51
C MET A 189 26.98 -12.37 -4.90
#